data_AF-A0A927H9C2-F1
#
_entry.id   AF-A0A927H9C2-F1
#
_cell.length_a   1.000
_cell.length_b   1.000
_cell.length_c   1.000
_cell.angle_alpha   90.00
_cell.angle_beta   90.00
_cell.angle_gamma   90.00
#
_symmetry.space_group_name_H-M   'P 1'
#
loop_
_entity.id
_entity.type
_entity.pdbx_description
1 polymer ?
#
loop_
_entity_poly.entity_id
_entity_poly.type
_entity_poly.pdbx_seq_one_letter_code
_entity_poly.pdbx_strand_id
1 'polypeptide(L)'
;MSKQTPASQQGSFIFNVEVLVEGSHNAVALEKLIHALNNGDFADYRIVSGIRLGEQIDDRKAKAASRESLTLPPLERARQAASAAAKSAPPSPSAPSEASGFEKIKELMKNNTLIRLIVNKGLGIKLSIPCRIINMSEADSLITVYHVDEKQVYTFRLNEIEDFSA
;
A
#
# COMPACT_ATOMS: atom_id res chain seq x y z
N MET A 1 12.20 65.32 -8.33
CA MET A 1 12.76 63.99 -8.69
C MET A 1 12.39 62.98 -7.62
N SER A 2 11.36 62.18 -7.83
CA SER A 2 10.96 61.10 -6.92
C SER A 2 11.64 59.80 -7.34
N LYS A 3 12.64 59.33 -6.60
CA LYS A 3 13.25 58.00 -6.85
C LYS A 3 12.34 56.93 -6.25
N GLN A 4 11.76 56.12 -7.15
CA GLN A 4 11.02 54.89 -6.83
C GLN A 4 11.90 53.93 -6.04
N THR A 5 11.42 53.52 -4.87
CA THR A 5 11.90 52.34 -4.13
C THR A 5 11.52 51.09 -4.94
N PRO A 6 12.46 50.15 -5.22
CA PRO A 6 12.10 48.90 -5.87
C PRO A 6 11.29 48.05 -4.89
N ALA A 7 10.09 47.66 -5.32
CA ALA A 7 9.21 46.75 -4.58
C ALA A 7 9.92 45.42 -4.30
N SER A 8 9.89 45.01 -3.04
CA SER A 8 10.46 43.79 -2.50
C SER A 8 9.89 42.57 -3.24
N GLN A 9 10.65 42.01 -4.17
CA GLN A 9 10.33 40.72 -4.78
C GLN A 9 10.58 39.63 -3.73
N GLN A 10 9.55 39.29 -2.96
CA GLN A 10 9.57 38.11 -2.10
C GLN A 10 9.42 36.88 -3.00
N GLY A 11 10.54 36.33 -3.44
CA GLY A 11 10.60 35.07 -4.17
C GLY A 11 10.53 33.87 -3.22
N SER A 12 9.85 32.82 -3.63
CA SER A 12 9.94 31.50 -2.99
C SER A 12 11.10 30.73 -3.62
N PHE A 13 11.97 30.16 -2.78
CA PHE A 13 13.13 29.40 -3.22
C PHE A 13 13.05 27.98 -2.66
N ILE A 14 13.35 26.99 -3.49
CA ILE A 14 13.36 25.57 -3.10
C ILE A 14 14.80 25.10 -3.01
N PHE A 15 15.14 24.48 -1.90
CA PHE A 15 16.45 23.90 -1.65
C PHE A 15 16.33 22.40 -1.38
N ASN A 16 17.24 21.63 -1.97
CA ASN A 16 17.43 20.23 -1.59
C ASN A 16 18.53 20.19 -0.52
N VAL A 17 18.21 19.63 0.64
CA VAL A 17 19.13 19.56 1.78
C VAL A 17 19.27 18.12 2.25
N GLU A 18 20.50 17.73 2.56
CA GLU A 18 20.81 16.48 3.24
C GLU A 18 21.15 16.80 4.68
N VAL A 19 20.43 16.18 5.62
CA VAL A 19 20.55 16.46 7.05
C VAL A 19 20.81 15.16 7.79
N LEU A 20 21.94 15.09 8.48
CA LEU A 20 22.29 13.97 9.36
C LEU A 20 21.77 14.26 10.77
N VAL A 21 20.95 13.36 11.32
CA VAL A 21 20.39 13.51 12.67
C VAL A 21 20.73 12.28 13.50
N GLU A 22 21.33 12.50 14.66
CA GLU A 22 21.70 11.44 15.59
C GLU A 22 20.55 11.10 16.56
N GLY A 23 20.25 9.82 16.67
CA GLY A 23 19.24 9.29 17.57
C GLY A 23 19.47 7.82 17.88
N SER A 24 18.92 7.36 19.00
CA SER A 24 19.01 5.95 19.41
C SER A 24 18.27 5.02 18.46
N HIS A 25 17.17 5.50 17.87
CA HIS A 25 16.40 4.82 16.84
C HIS A 25 15.97 5.84 15.78
N ASN A 26 15.72 5.35 14.57
CA ASN A 26 15.29 6.18 13.44
C ASN A 26 14.06 7.05 13.77
N ALA A 27 13.07 6.51 14.50
CA ALA A 27 11.89 7.28 14.93
C ALA A 27 12.24 8.48 15.83
N VAL A 28 13.19 8.32 16.76
CA VAL A 28 13.63 9.39 17.66
C VAL A 28 14.42 10.46 16.89
N ALA A 29 15.25 10.06 15.92
CA ALA A 29 15.97 11.00 15.07
C ALA A 29 15.01 11.80 14.16
N LEU A 30 13.99 11.14 13.61
CA LEU A 30 12.97 11.78 12.77
C LEU A 30 12.11 12.76 13.59
N GLU A 31 11.71 12.39 14.80
CA GLU A 31 10.98 13.27 15.71
C GLU A 31 11.79 14.55 16.00
N LYS A 32 13.07 14.41 16.35
CA LYS A 32 13.98 15.54 16.55
C LYS A 32 14.09 16.43 15.31
N LEU A 33 14.16 15.84 14.11
CA LEU A 33 14.21 16.58 12.86
C LEU A 33 12.92 17.38 12.65
N ILE A 34 11.76 16.75 12.84
CA ILE A 34 10.45 17.41 12.69
C ILE A 34 10.31 18.55 13.71
N HIS A 35 10.73 18.36 14.96
CA HIS A 35 10.75 19.43 15.95
C HIS A 35 11.67 20.59 15.54
N ALA A 36 12.84 20.31 14.97
CA ALA A 36 13.73 21.37 14.49
C ALA A 36 13.14 22.12 13.29
N LEU A 37 12.51 21.41 12.34
CA LEU A 37 11.85 22.00 11.18
C LEU A 37 10.63 22.83 11.57
N ASN A 38 9.82 22.39 12.52
CA ASN A 38 8.67 23.16 13.01
C ASN A 38 9.08 24.44 13.77
N ASN A 39 10.28 24.49 14.33
CA ASN A 39 10.83 25.69 14.97
C ASN A 39 11.55 26.62 13.99
N GLY A 40 11.88 26.15 12.78
CA GLY A 40 12.34 27.03 11.72
C GLY A 40 11.14 27.63 11.01
N ASP A 41 11.13 28.94 10.80
CA ASP A 41 10.13 29.66 10.00
C ASP A 41 10.18 29.26 8.50
N PHE A 42 10.05 27.97 8.20
CA PHE A 42 9.96 27.44 6.84
C PHE A 42 8.50 27.48 6.37
N ALA A 43 8.28 27.88 5.12
CA ALA A 43 6.94 27.92 4.55
C ALA A 43 6.34 26.52 4.32
N ASP A 44 7.18 25.53 3.97
CA ASP A 44 6.81 24.12 3.80
C ASP A 44 8.08 23.26 3.81
N TYR A 45 7.97 21.98 4.16
CA TYR A 45 9.05 21.01 4.09
C TYR A 45 8.56 19.61 3.71
N ARG A 46 9.35 18.90 2.91
CA ARG A 46 9.09 17.50 2.53
C ARG A 46 10.23 16.62 2.97
N ILE A 47 9.94 15.65 3.81
CA ILE A 47 10.89 14.63 4.23
C ILE A 47 10.82 13.47 3.24
N VAL A 48 11.85 13.34 2.39
CA VAL A 48 11.93 12.30 1.34
C VAL A 48 12.53 10.98 1.88
N SER A 49 13.24 11.05 3.00
CA SER A 49 13.97 9.91 3.59
C SER A 49 13.65 9.80 5.09
N GLY A 50 13.42 8.58 5.59
CA GLY A 50 13.28 8.34 7.03
C GLY A 50 12.26 7.29 7.45
N ILE A 51 11.30 6.89 6.61
CA ILE A 51 10.28 5.90 7.02
C ILE A 51 10.77 4.45 6.84
N ARG A 52 11.64 3.96 7.74
CA ARG A 52 11.96 2.52 7.82
C ARG A 52 11.00 1.76 8.74
N LEU A 53 9.70 1.98 8.57
CA LEU A 53 8.67 1.28 9.34
C LEU A 53 8.53 -0.14 8.78
N GLY A 54 8.80 -1.16 9.61
CA GLY A 54 8.69 -2.57 9.22
C GLY A 54 10.02 -3.32 9.11
N GLU A 55 11.15 -2.62 8.97
CA GLU A 55 12.48 -3.26 8.86
C GLU A 55 12.82 -4.08 10.10
N GLN A 56 12.54 -3.58 11.32
CA GLN A 56 12.72 -4.36 12.55
C GLN A 56 11.75 -5.55 12.68
N ILE A 57 10.58 -5.50 12.05
CA ILE A 57 9.64 -6.62 12.03
C ILE A 57 10.19 -7.70 11.09
N ASP A 58 10.70 -7.29 9.93
CA ASP A 58 11.34 -8.17 8.96
C ASP A 58 12.58 -8.83 9.55
N ASP A 59 13.47 -8.07 10.21
CA ASP A 59 14.64 -8.58 10.94
C ASP A 59 14.26 -9.60 12.01
N ARG A 60 13.22 -9.31 12.81
CA ARG A 60 12.74 -10.24 13.85
C ARG A 60 12.09 -11.47 13.25
N LYS A 61 11.36 -11.36 12.13
CA LYS A 61 10.83 -12.50 11.38
C LYS A 61 11.94 -13.37 10.81
N ALA A 62 12.95 -12.78 10.17
CA ALA A 62 14.10 -13.48 9.62
C ALA A 62 14.91 -14.21 10.71
N LYS A 63 15.08 -13.55 11.86
CA LYS A 63 15.78 -14.12 13.03
C LYS A 63 14.95 -15.18 13.76
N ALA A 64 13.61 -15.07 13.75
CA ALA A 64 12.71 -16.09 14.28
C ALA A 64 12.60 -17.31 13.36
N ALA A 65 12.62 -17.13 12.03
CA ALA A 65 12.68 -18.22 11.06
C ALA A 65 13.99 -19.04 11.18
N SER A 66 15.05 -18.41 11.70
CA SER A 66 16.33 -19.07 11.98
C SER A 66 16.40 -19.76 13.36
N ARG A 67 15.41 -19.57 14.25
CA ARG A 67 15.34 -20.25 15.55
C ARG A 67 14.33 -21.40 15.48
N GLU A 68 14.88 -22.58 15.19
CA GLU A 68 14.32 -23.91 15.45
C GLU A 68 12.82 -24.10 15.18
N SER A 69 12.54 -24.72 14.04
CA SER A 69 11.34 -25.52 13.83
C SER A 69 11.23 -26.57 14.94
N LEU A 70 10.42 -26.30 15.96
CA LEU A 70 9.87 -27.32 16.84
C LEU A 70 8.91 -28.17 16.01
N THR A 71 9.45 -29.21 15.40
CA THR A 71 8.69 -30.26 14.72
C THR A 71 7.78 -30.93 15.75
N LEU A 72 6.52 -30.50 15.81
CA LEU A 72 5.49 -31.24 16.51
C LEU A 72 5.22 -32.52 15.69
N PRO A 73 5.37 -33.72 16.28
CA PRO A 73 5.15 -34.97 15.56
C PRO A 73 3.70 -35.05 15.03
N PRO A 74 3.48 -35.50 13.78
CA PRO A 74 2.15 -35.66 13.23
C PRO A 74 1.31 -36.64 14.06
N LEU A 75 0.19 -36.17 14.61
CA LEU A 75 -0.83 -37.03 15.16
C LEU A 75 -1.55 -37.70 13.99
N GLU A 76 -1.19 -38.95 13.71
CA GLU A 76 -1.88 -39.82 12.76
C GLU A 76 -3.36 -39.95 13.17
N ARG A 77 -4.21 -39.15 12.51
CA ARG A 77 -5.66 -39.31 12.56
C ARG A 77 -6.11 -40.04 11.31
N ALA A 78 -6.42 -41.31 11.53
CA ALA A 78 -7.20 -42.19 10.68
C ALA A 78 -8.22 -41.45 9.79
N ARG A 79 -8.13 -41.69 8.49
CA ARG A 79 -9.26 -41.71 7.55
C ARG A 79 -8.86 -42.44 6.26
N GLN A 80 -8.66 -43.74 6.39
CA GLN A 80 -8.97 -44.66 5.30
C GLN A 80 -10.49 -44.85 5.27
N ALA A 81 -11.15 -44.27 4.27
CA ALA A 81 -12.36 -44.80 3.66
C ALA A 81 -12.72 -43.98 2.41
N ALA A 82 -13.08 -44.70 1.34
CA ALA A 82 -13.66 -44.26 0.07
C ALA A 82 -12.67 -43.83 -1.04
N SER A 83 -12.07 -44.83 -1.67
CA SER A 83 -11.93 -44.84 -3.13
C SER A 83 -13.14 -45.57 -3.74
N ALA A 84 -13.80 -44.95 -4.73
CA ALA A 84 -14.25 -45.57 -5.99
C ALA A 84 -15.41 -44.79 -6.67
N ALA A 85 -15.24 -44.60 -8.00
CA ALA A 85 -16.25 -44.32 -9.05
C ALA A 85 -16.77 -42.85 -9.16
N ALA A 86 -16.87 -42.18 -10.32
CA ALA A 86 -16.74 -42.56 -11.73
C ALA A 86 -16.66 -41.32 -12.67
N LYS A 87 -15.87 -41.45 -13.75
CA LYS A 87 -16.06 -41.06 -15.18
C LYS A 87 -16.95 -39.84 -15.61
N SER A 88 -16.32 -39.00 -16.45
CA SER A 88 -16.81 -38.38 -17.71
C SER A 88 -17.54 -37.02 -17.68
N ALA A 89 -16.98 -36.06 -18.45
CA ALA A 89 -17.41 -34.66 -18.73
C ALA A 89 -18.35 -34.57 -19.97
N PRO A 90 -18.69 -33.39 -20.60
CA PRO A 90 -18.79 -31.93 -20.24
C PRO A 90 -20.18 -31.32 -20.68
N PRO A 91 -20.47 -29.98 -20.86
CA PRO A 91 -19.75 -28.71 -20.62
C PRO A 91 -20.52 -27.59 -19.82
N SER A 92 -19.76 -26.61 -19.27
CA SER A 92 -19.99 -25.15 -19.06
C SER A 92 -21.39 -24.54 -18.78
N PRO A 93 -21.51 -23.52 -17.89
CA PRO A 93 -20.85 -22.22 -18.13
C PRO A 93 -20.09 -21.61 -16.93
N SER A 94 -18.87 -21.19 -17.26
CA SER A 94 -18.24 -19.94 -16.80
C SER A 94 -18.10 -19.72 -15.29
N ALA A 95 -17.11 -20.37 -14.70
CA ALA A 95 -16.35 -19.72 -13.64
C ALA A 95 -15.48 -18.63 -14.31
N PRO A 96 -15.61 -17.34 -13.98
CA PRO A 96 -14.63 -16.36 -14.39
C PRO A 96 -13.32 -16.70 -13.68
N SER A 97 -12.38 -17.15 -14.49
CA SER A 97 -10.96 -17.28 -14.19
C SER A 97 -10.48 -16.16 -13.26
N GLU A 98 -10.15 -16.50 -12.01
CA GLU A 98 -9.51 -15.61 -11.03
C GLU A 98 -8.16 -15.06 -11.54
N ALA A 99 -7.58 -15.68 -12.58
CA ALA A 99 -6.41 -15.17 -13.28
C ALA A 99 -6.68 -13.92 -14.13
N SER A 100 -7.93 -13.64 -14.54
CA SER A 100 -8.27 -12.47 -15.37
C SER A 100 -8.46 -11.16 -14.59
N GLY A 101 -8.64 -11.23 -13.26
CA GLY A 101 -8.83 -10.04 -12.43
C GLY A 101 -7.55 -9.19 -12.34
N PHE A 102 -6.41 -9.85 -12.15
CA PHE A 102 -5.10 -9.18 -12.08
C PHE A 102 -4.69 -8.51 -13.40
N GLU A 103 -4.92 -9.16 -14.53
CA GLU A 103 -4.63 -8.58 -15.84
C GLU A 103 -5.50 -7.35 -16.11
N LYS A 104 -6.78 -7.40 -15.74
CA LYS A 104 -7.68 -6.24 -15.82
C LYS A 104 -7.21 -5.10 -14.92
N ILE A 105 -6.82 -5.36 -13.68
CA ILE A 105 -6.30 -4.32 -12.77
C ILE A 105 -5.03 -3.68 -13.35
N LYS A 106 -4.13 -4.49 -13.94
CA LYS A 106 -2.92 -3.99 -14.62
C LYS A 106 -3.27 -3.17 -15.88
N GLU A 107 -4.25 -3.58 -16.66
CA GLU A 107 -4.71 -2.84 -17.83
C GLU A 107 -5.37 -1.51 -17.45
N LEU A 108 -6.22 -1.50 -16.42
CA LEU A 108 -6.85 -0.30 -15.88
C LEU A 108 -5.83 0.69 -15.31
N MET A 109 -4.79 0.19 -14.64
CA MET A 109 -3.66 1.00 -14.20
C MET A 109 -2.90 1.60 -15.40
N LYS A 110 -2.64 0.81 -16.45
CA LYS A 110 -1.93 1.24 -17.67
C LYS A 110 -2.72 2.28 -18.48
N ASN A 111 -4.04 2.11 -18.56
CA ASN A 111 -4.94 2.98 -19.30
C ASN A 111 -5.42 4.20 -18.48
N ASN A 112 -4.98 4.30 -17.22
CA ASN A 112 -5.43 5.32 -16.25
C ASN A 112 -6.95 5.46 -16.20
N THR A 113 -7.67 4.35 -16.36
CA THR A 113 -9.12 4.31 -16.47
C THR A 113 -9.75 4.58 -15.11
N LEU A 114 -10.80 5.41 -15.09
CA LEU A 114 -11.58 5.64 -13.89
C LEU A 114 -12.47 4.42 -13.66
N ILE A 115 -12.30 3.77 -12.51
CA ILE A 115 -13.06 2.59 -12.14
C ILE A 115 -13.86 2.86 -10.87
N ARG A 116 -15.00 2.19 -10.74
CA ARG A 116 -15.73 2.12 -9.48
C ARG A 116 -15.28 0.87 -8.73
N LEU A 117 -14.47 1.08 -7.70
CA LEU A 117 -13.98 0.03 -6.83
C LEU A 117 -15.01 -0.27 -5.74
N ILE A 118 -15.36 -1.54 -5.56
CA ILE A 118 -16.28 -2.01 -4.53
C ILE A 118 -15.44 -2.72 -3.48
N VAL A 119 -15.23 -2.06 -2.33
CA VAL A 119 -14.49 -2.62 -1.20
C VAL A 119 -15.41 -2.96 -0.04
N ASN A 120 -15.12 -4.06 0.65
CA ASN A 120 -15.77 -4.46 1.88
C ASN A 120 -14.91 -4.01 3.06
N LYS A 121 -15.38 -3.00 3.81
CA LYS A 121 -14.66 -2.45 4.97
C LYS A 121 -14.81 -3.28 6.26
N GLY A 122 -15.40 -4.48 6.17
CA GLY A 122 -15.75 -5.31 7.31
C GLY A 122 -17.18 -5.05 7.79
N LEU A 123 -17.74 -6.00 8.54
CA LEU A 123 -19.15 -6.03 8.98
C LEU A 123 -20.19 -6.03 7.82
N GLY A 124 -19.78 -6.39 6.61
CA GLY A 124 -20.68 -6.45 5.44
C GLY A 124 -20.99 -5.08 4.81
N ILE A 125 -20.27 -4.03 5.18
CA ILE A 125 -20.43 -2.69 4.59
C ILE A 125 -19.64 -2.63 3.28
N LYS A 126 -20.36 -2.66 2.17
CA LYS A 126 -19.83 -2.47 0.82
C LYS A 126 -19.73 -0.97 0.53
N LEU A 127 -18.53 -0.52 0.18
CA LEU A 127 -18.23 0.86 -0.16
C LEU A 127 -17.85 0.92 -1.63
N SER A 128 -18.65 1.65 -2.43
CA SER A 128 -18.37 1.86 -3.85
C SER A 128 -17.71 3.23 -4.04
N ILE A 129 -16.47 3.25 -4.50
CA ILE A 129 -15.66 4.47 -4.65
C ILE A 129 -15.24 4.64 -6.11
N PRO A 130 -15.49 5.79 -6.75
CA PRO A 130 -14.85 6.14 -8.01
C PRO A 130 -13.38 6.48 -7.78
N CYS A 131 -12.48 5.63 -8.27
CA CYS A 131 -11.04 5.80 -8.09
C CYS A 131 -10.24 5.45 -9.34
N ARG A 132 -8.98 5.87 -9.34
CA ARG A 132 -7.96 5.45 -10.31
C ARG A 132 -6.88 4.66 -9.60
N ILE A 133 -6.46 3.54 -10.19
CA ILE A 133 -5.37 2.73 -9.63
C ILE A 133 -4.05 3.44 -9.90
N ILE A 134 -3.29 3.72 -8.84
CA ILE A 134 -1.95 4.32 -8.92
C ILE A 134 -0.89 3.23 -8.93
N ASN A 135 -1.01 2.26 -8.03
CA ASN A 135 -0.02 1.21 -7.84
C ASN A 135 -0.68 -0.07 -7.32
N MET A 136 -0.08 -1.21 -7.61
CA MET A 136 -0.49 -2.53 -7.13
C MET A 136 0.75 -3.33 -6.74
N SER A 137 0.85 -3.72 -5.46
CA SER A 137 1.88 -4.63 -4.94
C SER A 137 1.30 -6.03 -4.80
N GLU A 138 1.82 -6.98 -5.59
CA GLU A 138 1.44 -8.40 -5.52
C GLU A 138 2.03 -9.08 -4.27
N ALA A 139 3.26 -8.68 -3.88
CA ALA A 139 3.96 -9.23 -2.71
C ALA A 139 3.20 -8.98 -1.40
N ASP A 140 2.64 -7.78 -1.24
CA ASP A 140 1.88 -7.38 -0.05
C ASP A 140 0.37 -7.54 -0.24
N SER A 141 -0.08 -7.89 -1.45
CA SER A 141 -1.49 -7.89 -1.84
C SER A 141 -2.18 -6.56 -1.49
N LEU A 142 -1.52 -5.45 -1.81
CA LEU A 142 -1.99 -4.08 -1.56
C LEU A 142 -2.23 -3.35 -2.88
N ILE A 143 -3.30 -2.57 -2.94
CA ILE A 143 -3.59 -1.66 -4.04
C ILE A 143 -3.62 -0.22 -3.51
N THR A 144 -2.98 0.69 -4.22
CA THR A 144 -3.02 2.12 -3.95
C THR A 144 -3.86 2.80 -5.02
N VAL A 145 -4.92 3.47 -4.59
CA VAL A 145 -5.91 4.10 -5.46
C VAL A 145 -6.08 5.57 -5.11
N TYR A 146 -6.27 6.40 -6.13
CA TYR A 146 -6.62 7.81 -5.99
C TYR A 146 -8.14 7.96 -5.99
N HIS A 147 -8.71 8.46 -4.91
CA HIS A 147 -10.12 8.82 -4.84
C HIS A 147 -10.35 10.15 -5.57
N VAL A 148 -11.29 10.18 -6.52
CA VAL A 148 -11.53 11.36 -7.36
C VAL A 148 -12.27 12.48 -6.60
N ASP A 149 -13.34 12.16 -5.86
CA ASP A 149 -14.06 13.17 -5.06
C ASP A 149 -13.25 13.70 -3.87
N GLU A 150 -12.70 12.81 -3.04
CA GLU A 150 -11.95 13.22 -1.84
C GLU A 150 -10.55 13.75 -2.16
N LYS A 151 -10.07 13.58 -3.39
CA LYS A 151 -8.71 13.92 -3.85
C LYS A 151 -7.60 13.34 -2.96
N GLN A 152 -7.89 12.22 -2.31
CA GLN A 152 -6.99 11.53 -1.39
C GLN A 152 -6.51 10.21 -2.00
N VAL A 153 -5.34 9.76 -1.55
CA VAL A 153 -4.80 8.45 -1.89
C VAL A 153 -5.17 7.46 -0.79
N TYR A 154 -5.81 6.36 -1.16
CA TYR A 154 -6.12 5.26 -0.26
C TYR A 154 -5.31 4.02 -0.62
N THR A 155 -4.96 3.25 0.40
CA THR A 155 -4.35 1.93 0.24
C THR A 155 -5.30 0.90 0.82
N PHE A 156 -5.70 -0.07 0.00
CA PHE A 156 -6.58 -1.17 0.38
C PHE A 156 -5.85 -2.50 0.20
N ARG A 157 -6.22 -3.52 0.98
CA ARG A 157 -5.80 -4.89 0.71
C ARG A 157 -6.65 -5.49 -0.39
N LEU A 158 -6.05 -6.38 -1.17
CA LEU A 158 -6.76 -7.11 -2.22
C LEU A 158 -7.92 -7.95 -1.65
N ASN A 159 -7.75 -8.48 -0.43
CA ASN A 159 -8.79 -9.21 0.30
C ASN A 159 -10.01 -8.35 0.69
N GLU A 160 -9.88 -7.02 0.64
CA GLU A 160 -10.97 -6.08 0.93
C GLU A 160 -11.70 -5.66 -0.35
N ILE A 161 -11.21 -6.05 -1.53
CA ILE A 161 -11.84 -5.74 -2.82
C ILE A 161 -12.79 -6.89 -3.16
N GLU A 162 -14.08 -6.59 -3.26
CA GLU A 162 -15.06 -7.57 -3.73
C GLU A 162 -15.10 -7.57 -5.26
N ASP A 163 -15.15 -6.39 -5.87
CA ASP A 163 -15.30 -6.25 -7.32
C ASP A 163 -14.87 -4.85 -7.79
N PHE A 164 -14.65 -4.68 -9.10
CA PHE A 164 -14.40 -3.39 -9.73
C PHE A 164 -15.10 -3.33 -11.09
N SER A 165 -15.87 -2.26 -11.31
CA SER A 165 -16.48 -1.97 -12.61
C SER A 165 -15.76 -0.81 -13.27
N ALA A 166 -15.36 -0.99 -14.52
CA ALA A 166 -14.99 0.12 -15.41
C ALA A 166 -16.25 0.78 -15.99
#